data_AF-J3EVW7-F1
#
_entry.id   AF-J3EVW7-F1
#
_cell.length_a   1.000
_cell.length_b   1.000
_cell.length_c   1.000
_cell.angle_alpha   90.00
_cell.angle_beta   90.00
_cell.angle_gamma   90.00
#
_symmetry.space_group_name_H-M   'P 1'
#
loop_
_entity.id
_entity.type
_entity.pdbx_description
1 polymer ?
#
loop_
_entity_poly.entity_id
_entity_poly.type
_entity_poly.pdbx_seq_one_letter_code
_entity_poly.pdbx_strand_id
1 'polypeptide(L)'
;MEFALLGWPDEGPTLRLDYRTFSYAGKFVMSTTGKAVVRDPTLASDDATSASADPPSTVDPSVFEDDVYAAVAFNEDRTDPGVLWLRYITVHTDHRGEELAPRLATFLAERAEAHGYRRLRIAVNNPFAYHAMYKAGFAYTGRQTGLAELVLERPGERDRPTYQCGLDEFRERDLSDEERAFLAAREGEDPPDVVGLPAVDGEREDESDTTRELKARDGRSEDDGKRGPP
;
A
#
# COMPACT_ATOMS: atom_id res chain seq x y z
N MET A 1 2.85 8.28 -12.05
CA MET A 1 2.86 7.16 -11.10
C MET A 1 1.89 7.48 -9.98
N GLU A 2 0.88 6.63 -9.79
CA GLU A 2 -0.26 6.83 -8.90
C GLU A 2 -0.29 5.72 -7.84
N PHE A 3 -0.63 6.07 -6.60
CA PHE A 3 -0.89 5.12 -5.52
C PHE A 3 -2.40 4.96 -5.35
N ALA A 4 -2.93 3.75 -5.56
CA ALA A 4 -4.36 3.50 -5.55
C ALA A 4 -4.73 2.33 -4.64
N LEU A 5 -5.79 2.50 -3.85
CA LEU A 5 -6.47 1.42 -3.15
C LEU A 5 -7.58 0.89 -4.07
N LEU A 6 -7.45 -0.35 -4.53
CA LEU A 6 -8.42 -0.97 -5.44
C LEU A 6 -9.65 -1.53 -4.71
N GLY A 7 -9.51 -1.77 -3.40
CA GLY A 7 -10.62 -2.14 -2.53
C GLY A 7 -10.20 -2.87 -1.27
N TRP A 8 -11.12 -2.95 -0.32
CA TRP A 8 -11.00 -3.69 0.94
C TRP A 8 -11.30 -5.18 0.75
N PRO A 9 -10.97 -6.06 1.73
CA PRO A 9 -11.17 -7.51 1.58
C PRO A 9 -12.62 -7.94 1.31
N ASP A 10 -13.61 -7.21 1.82
CA ASP A 10 -15.04 -7.45 1.66
C ASP A 10 -15.58 -7.02 0.29
N GLU A 11 -14.93 -6.05 -0.36
CA GLU A 11 -15.21 -5.65 -1.75
C GLU A 11 -14.66 -6.66 -2.78
N GLY A 12 -13.74 -7.51 -2.34
CA GLY A 12 -13.16 -8.61 -3.11
C GLY A 12 -12.40 -8.26 -4.39
N PRO A 13 -11.53 -7.24 -4.41
CA PRO A 13 -10.77 -6.87 -5.60
C PRO A 13 -9.80 -7.98 -6.03
N THR A 14 -9.73 -8.18 -7.34
CA THR A 14 -8.79 -9.11 -7.99
C THR A 14 -7.87 -8.35 -8.93
N LEU A 15 -6.61 -8.80 -9.02
CA LEU A 15 -5.59 -8.18 -9.86
C LEU A 15 -4.77 -9.27 -10.56
N ARG A 16 -4.59 -9.15 -11.88
CA ARG A 16 -3.82 -10.10 -12.69
C ARG A 16 -2.45 -9.53 -13.00
N LEU A 17 -1.44 -9.96 -12.24
CA LEU A 17 -0.05 -9.58 -12.48
C LEU A 17 0.66 -10.61 -13.35
N ASP A 18 1.58 -10.16 -14.21
CA ASP A 18 2.46 -11.09 -14.94
C ASP A 18 3.42 -11.78 -13.97
N TYR A 19 3.32 -13.11 -13.86
CA TYR A 19 4.15 -13.93 -12.98
C TYR A 19 5.64 -13.94 -13.35
N ARG A 20 5.99 -13.47 -14.56
CA ARG A 20 7.37 -13.38 -15.04
C ARG A 20 8.08 -12.16 -14.44
N THR A 21 7.35 -11.08 -14.18
CA THR A 21 7.90 -9.81 -13.69
C THR A 21 7.49 -9.52 -12.24
N PHE A 22 6.46 -10.21 -11.71
CA PHE A 22 6.04 -10.11 -10.32
C PHE A 22 6.17 -11.43 -9.56
N SER A 23 6.84 -11.36 -8.41
CA SER A 23 6.74 -12.42 -7.40
C SER A 23 5.33 -12.48 -6.82
N TYR A 24 4.86 -13.66 -6.44
CA TYR A 24 3.54 -13.90 -5.84
C TYR A 24 2.33 -13.52 -6.70
N ALA A 25 2.49 -13.30 -8.01
CA ALA A 25 1.41 -12.86 -8.91
C ALA A 25 0.09 -13.66 -8.75
N GLY A 26 0.17 -14.99 -8.64
CA GLY A 26 -1.00 -15.86 -8.42
C GLY A 26 -1.73 -15.66 -7.08
N LYS A 27 -1.22 -14.87 -6.15
CA LYS A 27 -1.89 -14.49 -4.90
C LYS A 27 -2.79 -13.26 -5.05
N PHE A 28 -2.61 -12.49 -6.11
CA PHE A 28 -3.34 -11.24 -6.36
C PHE A 28 -4.71 -11.46 -7.03
N VAL A 29 -4.96 -12.66 -7.58
CA VAL A 29 -6.27 -13.05 -8.12
C VAL A 29 -7.29 -13.48 -7.05
N MET A 30 -6.88 -13.54 -5.77
CA MET A 30 -7.73 -13.98 -4.66
C MET A 30 -8.65 -12.83 -4.22
N SER A 31 -9.97 -13.05 -4.29
CA SER A 31 -11.00 -12.07 -3.90
C SER A 31 -11.23 -11.97 -2.39
N THR A 32 -10.50 -12.71 -1.56
CA THR A 32 -10.64 -12.66 -0.08
C THR A 32 -9.67 -11.70 0.59
N THR A 33 -8.99 -10.87 -0.19
CA THR A 33 -7.94 -9.93 0.26
C THR A 33 -8.17 -8.59 -0.41
N GLY A 34 -7.96 -7.49 0.32
CA GLY A 34 -7.91 -6.16 -0.26
C GLY A 34 -6.62 -5.98 -1.07
N LYS A 35 -6.62 -5.01 -1.99
CA LYS A 35 -5.50 -4.73 -2.91
C LYS A 35 -5.20 -3.25 -2.97
N ALA A 36 -3.92 -2.89 -2.94
CA ALA A 36 -3.45 -1.57 -3.32
C ALA A 36 -2.27 -1.68 -4.28
N VAL A 37 -2.11 -0.70 -5.16
CA VAL A 37 -1.13 -0.71 -6.24
C VAL A 37 -0.39 0.62 -6.37
N VAL A 38 0.78 0.55 -6.98
CA VAL A 38 1.43 1.65 -7.66
C VAL A 38 1.31 1.41 -9.15
N ARG A 39 0.77 2.36 -9.91
CA ARG A 39 0.53 2.22 -11.35
C ARG A 39 0.91 3.45 -12.16
N ASP A 40 1.02 3.30 -13.47
CA ASP A 40 1.14 4.41 -14.41
C ASP A 40 -0.21 4.70 -15.08
N PRO A 41 -0.89 5.80 -14.70
CA PRO A 41 -2.19 6.14 -15.29
C PRO A 41 -2.12 6.46 -16.79
N THR A 42 -0.92 6.67 -17.36
CA THR A 42 -0.74 6.90 -18.80
C THR A 42 -0.70 5.60 -19.61
N LEU A 43 -0.45 4.47 -18.96
CA LEU A 43 -0.44 3.13 -19.57
C LEU A 43 -1.76 2.40 -19.36
N ALA A 44 -2.64 2.89 -18.49
CA ALA A 44 -3.96 2.32 -18.27
C ALA A 44 -4.69 2.20 -19.62
N SER A 45 -4.91 0.96 -20.04
CA SER A 45 -5.66 0.67 -21.25
C SER A 45 -7.14 0.98 -20.99
N ASP A 46 -7.73 1.87 -21.79
CA ASP A 46 -9.17 2.21 -21.74
C ASP A 46 -10.10 1.05 -22.16
N ASP A 47 -9.63 -0.19 -22.18
CA ASP A 47 -10.36 -1.33 -22.74
C ASP A 47 -10.75 -2.37 -21.68
N ALA A 48 -11.63 -1.95 -20.78
CA ALA A 48 -12.44 -2.87 -19.99
C ALA A 48 -13.57 -3.47 -20.87
N THR A 49 -13.23 -4.30 -21.86
CA THR A 49 -14.24 -5.02 -22.67
C THR A 49 -14.08 -6.54 -22.62
N SER A 50 -14.78 -7.13 -21.65
CA SER A 50 -15.48 -8.42 -21.69
C SER A 50 -14.73 -9.74 -21.96
N ALA A 51 -15.03 -10.72 -21.11
CA ALA A 51 -14.63 -12.12 -21.18
C ALA A 51 -15.04 -12.84 -22.48
N SER A 52 -14.19 -13.75 -22.96
CA SER A 52 -14.63 -15.00 -23.57
C SER A 52 -13.61 -16.13 -23.33
N ALA A 53 -14.12 -17.36 -23.27
CA ALA A 53 -13.40 -18.56 -22.87
C ALA A 53 -12.96 -19.40 -24.07
N ASP A 54 -11.69 -19.81 -24.09
CA ASP A 54 -11.21 -21.20 -24.36
C ASP A 54 -9.68 -21.32 -24.11
N PRO A 55 -9.12 -22.45 -23.60
CA PRO A 55 -7.66 -22.64 -23.37
C PRO A 55 -7.02 -23.65 -24.38
N PRO A 56 -5.70 -23.95 -24.39
CA PRO A 56 -4.45 -23.24 -23.97
C PRO A 56 -3.40 -23.11 -25.13
N SER A 57 -2.45 -22.17 -25.16
CA SER A 57 -1.11 -22.22 -24.53
C SER A 57 -0.31 -20.99 -24.99
N THR A 58 0.55 -20.47 -24.10
CA THR A 58 1.03 -19.08 -24.03
C THR A 58 -0.10 -18.11 -23.68
N VAL A 59 -0.20 -17.80 -22.39
CA VAL A 59 -1.14 -16.81 -21.85
C VAL A 59 -0.96 -15.51 -22.65
N ASP A 60 -2.06 -14.99 -23.19
CA ASP A 60 -2.08 -13.70 -23.88
C ASP A 60 -1.62 -12.60 -22.91
N PRO A 61 -0.52 -11.87 -23.18
CA PRO A 61 -0.03 -10.83 -22.28
C PRO A 61 -1.07 -9.75 -21.95
N SER A 62 -2.05 -9.50 -22.82
CA SER A 62 -3.12 -8.51 -22.60
C SER A 62 -4.06 -8.84 -21.45
N VAL A 63 -4.01 -10.06 -20.89
CA VAL A 63 -4.83 -10.42 -19.72
C VAL A 63 -4.23 -9.93 -18.40
N PHE A 64 -2.99 -9.43 -18.42
CA PHE A 64 -2.30 -8.89 -17.27
C PHE A 64 -2.37 -7.36 -17.27
N GLU A 65 -2.40 -6.79 -16.08
CA GLU A 65 -2.28 -5.34 -15.91
C GLU A 65 -0.83 -4.92 -16.22
N ASP A 66 -0.64 -4.16 -17.28
CA ASP A 66 0.66 -3.68 -17.76
C ASP A 66 1.04 -2.30 -17.21
N ASP A 67 0.09 -1.61 -16.58
CA ASP A 67 0.27 -0.33 -15.91
C ASP A 67 0.77 -0.44 -14.47
N VAL A 68 0.77 -1.64 -13.88
CA VAL A 68 1.15 -1.85 -12.47
C VAL A 68 2.67 -1.96 -12.32
N TYR A 69 3.22 -1.23 -11.35
CA TYR A 69 4.65 -1.26 -10.97
C TYR A 69 4.89 -1.91 -9.61
N ALA A 70 3.94 -1.82 -8.69
CA ALA A 70 3.99 -2.52 -7.41
C ALA A 70 2.59 -2.84 -6.92
N ALA A 71 2.45 -3.90 -6.12
CA ALA A 71 1.16 -4.31 -5.57
C ALA A 71 1.31 -4.88 -4.17
N VAL A 72 0.28 -4.67 -3.33
CA VAL A 72 0.15 -5.26 -2.01
C VAL A 72 -1.23 -5.90 -1.85
N ALA A 73 -1.24 -7.13 -1.34
CA ALA A 73 -2.45 -7.84 -0.94
C ALA A 73 -2.50 -7.92 0.59
N PHE A 74 -3.67 -7.67 1.18
CA PHE A 74 -3.84 -7.59 2.62
C PHE A 74 -5.19 -8.13 3.09
N ASN A 75 -5.30 -8.48 4.37
CA ASN A 75 -6.55 -8.93 4.98
C ASN A 75 -6.56 -8.69 6.49
N GLU A 76 -7.74 -8.75 7.09
CA GLU A 76 -7.91 -8.64 8.55
C GLU A 76 -7.24 -9.81 9.30
N ASP A 77 -6.77 -9.52 10.52
CA ASP A 77 -6.42 -10.55 11.49
C ASP A 77 -7.71 -11.28 11.94
N ARG A 78 -7.68 -12.61 11.93
CA ARG A 78 -8.84 -13.44 12.24
C ARG A 78 -9.27 -13.36 13.70
N THR A 79 -8.40 -12.88 14.57
CA THR A 79 -8.59 -12.85 16.03
C THR A 79 -8.72 -11.43 16.57
N ASP A 80 -8.45 -10.42 15.75
CA ASP A 80 -8.35 -9.04 16.17
C ASP A 80 -8.75 -8.09 15.03
N PRO A 81 -10.03 -7.64 14.98
CA PRO A 81 -10.52 -6.82 13.87
C PRO A 81 -9.83 -5.45 13.77
N GLY A 82 -9.07 -5.03 14.79
CA GLY A 82 -8.27 -3.82 14.75
C GLY A 82 -6.90 -3.98 14.06
N VAL A 83 -6.56 -5.19 13.58
CA VAL A 83 -5.24 -5.50 12.99
C VAL A 83 -5.37 -5.90 11.53
N LEU A 84 -4.58 -5.26 10.67
CA LEU A 84 -4.50 -5.56 9.23
C LEU A 84 -3.16 -6.24 8.90
N TRP A 85 -3.22 -7.38 8.20
CA TRP A 85 -2.04 -8.09 7.71
C TRP A 85 -1.75 -7.74 6.26
N LEU A 86 -0.56 -7.19 5.98
CA LEU A 86 0.02 -7.17 4.64
C LEU A 86 0.58 -8.57 4.37
N ARG A 87 0.00 -9.27 3.39
CA ARG A 87 0.32 -10.68 3.10
C ARG A 87 1.39 -10.83 2.04
N TYR A 88 1.24 -10.09 0.96
CA TYR A 88 2.15 -10.15 -0.18
C TYR A 88 2.38 -8.75 -0.68
N ILE A 89 3.64 -8.34 -0.73
CA ILE A 89 4.06 -7.11 -1.39
C ILE A 89 5.05 -7.48 -2.49
N THR A 90 4.86 -6.91 -3.68
CA THR A 90 5.64 -7.25 -4.86
C THR A 90 5.87 -6.02 -5.72
N VAL A 91 7.00 -6.00 -6.42
CA VAL A 91 7.44 -4.91 -7.28
C VAL A 91 7.87 -5.51 -8.61
N HIS A 92 7.46 -4.88 -9.70
CA HIS A 92 7.85 -5.24 -11.05
C HIS A 92 9.38 -5.27 -11.15
N THR A 93 9.96 -6.25 -11.84
CA THR A 93 11.41 -6.42 -11.94
C THR A 93 12.14 -5.17 -12.38
N ASP A 94 11.56 -4.41 -13.31
CA ASP A 94 12.17 -3.23 -13.91
C ASP A 94 12.12 -2.00 -12.99
N HIS A 95 11.30 -2.04 -11.94
CA HIS A 95 11.12 -0.96 -10.96
C HIS A 95 11.69 -1.30 -9.58
N ARG A 96 12.48 -2.37 -9.48
CA ARG A 96 13.17 -2.73 -8.24
C ARG A 96 14.23 -1.70 -7.91
N GLY A 97 14.29 -1.29 -6.64
CA GLY A 97 15.23 -0.28 -6.15
C GLY A 97 14.65 1.14 -6.11
N GLU A 98 13.50 1.40 -6.74
CA GLU A 98 12.81 2.71 -6.71
C GLU A 98 11.99 2.96 -5.42
N GLU A 99 12.19 2.13 -4.39
CA GLU A 99 11.49 2.24 -3.10
C GLU A 99 9.95 2.18 -3.20
N LEU A 100 9.39 1.54 -4.23
CA LEU A 100 7.94 1.43 -4.40
C LEU A 100 7.26 0.63 -3.27
N ALA A 101 7.86 -0.47 -2.83
CA ALA A 101 7.33 -1.28 -1.73
C ALA A 101 7.15 -0.49 -0.42
N PRO A 102 8.17 0.21 0.14
CA PRO A 102 7.97 0.98 1.36
C PRO A 102 7.00 2.15 1.20
N ARG A 103 6.98 2.81 0.04
CA ARG A 103 6.03 3.90 -0.23
C ARG A 103 4.59 3.40 -0.31
N LEU A 104 4.37 2.25 -0.96
CA LEU A 104 3.06 1.60 -1.06
C LEU A 104 2.57 1.11 0.31
N ALA A 105 3.46 0.53 1.13
CA ALA A 105 3.11 0.15 2.50
C ALA A 105 2.77 1.36 3.38
N THR A 106 3.45 2.50 3.19
CA THR A 106 3.16 3.75 3.89
C THR A 106 1.80 4.31 3.48
N PHE A 107 1.51 4.36 2.18
CA PHE A 107 0.19 4.74 1.66
C PHE A 107 -0.93 3.86 2.25
N LEU A 108 -0.74 2.54 2.23
CA LEU A 108 -1.75 1.62 2.77
C LEU A 108 -1.93 1.78 4.28
N ALA A 109 -0.87 2.04 5.03
CA ALA A 109 -0.97 2.26 6.47
C ALA A 109 -1.89 3.43 6.83
N GLU A 110 -1.84 4.49 6.04
CA GLU A 110 -2.60 5.73 6.29
C GLU A 110 -4.06 5.53 5.90
N ARG A 111 -4.32 4.83 4.79
CA ARG A 111 -5.66 4.38 4.42
C ARG A 111 -6.24 3.40 5.45
N ALA A 112 -5.44 2.51 6.01
CA ALA A 112 -5.86 1.58 7.05
C ALA A 112 -6.20 2.30 8.37
N GLU A 113 -5.39 3.27 8.78
CA GLU A 113 -5.69 4.09 9.95
C GLU A 113 -7.00 4.89 9.78
N ALA A 114 -7.19 5.53 8.62
CA ALA A 114 -8.43 6.22 8.28
C ALA A 114 -9.65 5.29 8.26
N HIS A 115 -9.46 4.02 7.89
CA HIS A 115 -10.49 2.97 7.92
C HIS A 115 -10.70 2.35 9.33
N GLY A 116 -9.96 2.81 10.34
CA GLY A 116 -10.14 2.40 11.74
C GLY A 116 -9.24 1.25 12.22
N TYR A 117 -8.27 0.81 11.41
CA TYR A 117 -7.27 -0.16 11.87
C TYR A 117 -6.24 0.52 12.77
N ARG A 118 -6.04 -0.04 13.96
CA ARG A 118 -5.08 0.49 14.95
C ARG A 118 -3.66 -0.04 14.77
N ARG A 119 -3.49 -1.09 13.97
CA ARG A 119 -2.21 -1.77 13.83
C ARG A 119 -2.11 -2.52 12.50
N LEU A 120 -0.95 -2.44 11.89
CA LEU A 120 -0.58 -3.23 10.74
C LEU A 120 0.46 -4.28 11.12
N ARG A 121 0.44 -5.42 10.44
CA ARG A 121 1.41 -6.52 10.55
C ARG A 121 1.90 -6.95 9.20
N ILE A 122 3.16 -7.37 9.13
CA ILE A 122 3.73 -8.06 7.98
C ILE A 122 4.75 -9.09 8.47
N ALA A 123 4.81 -10.23 7.78
CA ALA A 123 5.84 -11.24 7.99
C ALA A 123 6.78 -11.23 6.77
N VAL A 124 8.09 -11.13 7.01
CA VAL A 124 9.11 -11.03 5.94
C VAL A 124 10.19 -12.09 6.13
N ASN A 125 10.64 -12.70 5.03
CA ASN A 125 11.61 -13.80 5.07
C ASN A 125 13.02 -13.44 4.59
N ASN A 126 13.26 -12.19 4.16
CA ASN A 126 14.55 -11.75 3.63
C ASN A 126 14.93 -10.36 4.16
N PRO A 127 16.24 -10.05 4.26
CA PRO A 127 16.73 -8.82 4.86
C PRO A 127 16.36 -7.56 4.07
N PHE A 128 16.19 -7.65 2.74
CA PHE A 128 15.77 -6.52 1.92
C PHE A 128 14.35 -6.07 2.25
N ALA A 129 13.41 -7.02 2.34
CA ALA A 129 12.03 -6.76 2.73
C ALA A 129 11.94 -6.26 4.17
N TYR A 130 12.73 -6.82 5.09
CA TYR A 130 12.84 -6.32 6.47
C TYR A 130 13.24 -4.85 6.51
N HIS A 131 14.33 -4.48 5.85
CA HIS A 131 14.79 -3.09 5.79
C HIS A 131 13.78 -2.16 5.09
N ALA A 132 13.15 -2.63 4.01
CA ALA A 132 12.10 -1.88 3.32
C ALA A 132 10.90 -1.62 4.26
N MET A 133 10.46 -2.59 5.05
CA MET A 133 9.35 -2.38 5.97
C MET A 133 9.71 -1.43 7.12
N TYR A 134 10.98 -1.40 7.56
CA TYR A 134 11.45 -0.34 8.44
C TYR A 134 11.32 1.04 7.82
N LYS A 135 11.64 1.21 6.52
CA LYS A 135 11.38 2.47 5.80
C LYS A 135 9.89 2.85 5.77
N ALA A 136 8.98 1.89 5.83
CA ALA A 136 7.54 2.14 5.92
C ALA A 136 7.01 2.40 7.35
N GLY A 137 7.92 2.50 8.34
CA GLY A 137 7.58 2.75 9.74
C GLY A 137 7.21 1.50 10.54
N PHE A 138 7.43 0.29 10.00
CA PHE A 138 7.29 -0.94 10.76
C PHE A 138 8.51 -1.18 11.65
N ALA A 139 8.33 -1.94 12.73
CA ALA A 139 9.38 -2.37 13.62
C ALA A 139 9.29 -3.88 13.89
N TYR A 140 10.44 -4.52 14.12
CA TYR A 140 10.49 -5.92 14.47
C TYR A 140 9.86 -6.18 15.84
N THR A 141 9.07 -7.24 15.94
CA THR A 141 8.36 -7.57 17.19
C THR A 141 9.10 -8.56 18.08
N GLY A 142 10.31 -9.01 17.68
CA GLY A 142 10.99 -10.12 18.34
C GLY A 142 10.39 -11.50 18.03
N ARG A 143 9.35 -11.58 17.18
CA ARG A 143 8.64 -12.82 16.87
C ARG A 143 8.96 -13.31 15.47
N GLN A 144 9.05 -14.63 15.35
CA GLN A 144 9.12 -15.33 14.08
C GLN A 144 7.85 -16.17 13.87
N THR A 145 7.39 -16.28 12.64
CA THR A 145 6.38 -17.28 12.24
C THR A 145 7.05 -18.52 11.64
N GLY A 146 6.26 -19.54 11.32
CA GLY A 146 6.76 -20.68 10.56
C GLY A 146 7.41 -20.22 9.25
N LEU A 147 8.39 -21.00 8.75
CA LEU A 147 9.24 -20.65 7.60
C LEU A 147 10.25 -19.51 7.85
N ALA A 148 10.58 -19.24 9.13
CA ALA A 148 11.56 -18.22 9.53
C ALA A 148 11.21 -16.80 9.05
N GLU A 149 9.93 -16.48 8.91
CA GLU A 149 9.54 -15.10 8.63
C GLU A 149 9.57 -14.27 9.93
N LEU A 150 10.15 -13.08 9.87
CA LEU A 150 10.15 -12.13 10.98
C LEU A 150 8.88 -11.29 10.93
N VAL A 151 8.19 -11.17 12.07
CA VAL A 151 6.96 -10.36 12.17
C VAL A 151 7.31 -8.95 12.57
N LEU A 152 6.88 -8.00 11.74
CA LEU A 152 6.97 -6.57 12.01
C LEU A 152 5.57 -5.96 12.22
N GLU A 153 5.50 -4.92 13.04
CA GLU A 153 4.28 -4.18 13.36
C GLU A 153 4.46 -2.67 13.14
N ARG A 154 3.36 -1.99 12.75
CA ARG A 154 3.23 -0.53 12.77
C ARG A 154 1.97 -0.15 13.56
N PRO A 155 2.04 0.74 14.56
CA PRO A 155 3.26 1.31 15.14
C PRO A 155 4.09 0.27 15.91
N GLY A 156 5.38 0.56 16.11
CA GLY A 156 6.31 -0.26 16.90
C GLY A 156 7.58 0.50 17.29
N GLU A 157 8.42 -0.07 18.15
CA GLU A 157 9.65 0.55 18.65
C GLU A 157 10.79 0.43 17.63
N ARG A 158 11.21 1.56 17.06
CA ARG A 158 12.21 1.62 15.98
C ARG A 158 13.57 2.07 16.51
N ASP A 159 14.06 1.42 17.57
CA ASP A 159 15.41 1.67 18.08
C ASP A 159 16.47 0.80 17.38
N ARG A 160 17.74 1.20 17.51
CA ARG A 160 18.87 0.47 16.91
C ARG A 160 18.96 -0.99 17.40
N PRO A 161 18.85 -1.29 18.71
CA PRO A 161 18.90 -2.68 19.17
C PRO A 161 17.84 -3.58 18.54
N THR A 162 16.59 -3.13 18.45
CA THR A 162 15.49 -3.91 17.85
C THR A 162 15.69 -4.11 16.36
N TYR A 163 16.15 -3.07 15.66
CA TYR A 163 16.49 -3.14 14.25
C TYR A 163 17.60 -4.15 13.97
N GLN A 164 18.71 -4.07 14.73
CA GLN A 164 19.85 -4.97 14.57
C GLN A 164 19.52 -6.41 14.95
N CYS A 165 18.74 -6.62 16.01
CA CYS A 165 18.29 -7.96 16.43
C CYS A 165 17.57 -8.70 15.29
N GLY A 166 16.68 -8.05 14.55
CA GLY A 166 16.05 -8.69 13.39
C GLY A 166 17.00 -8.90 12.20
N LEU A 167 18.04 -8.09 12.02
CA LEU A 167 19.08 -8.37 11.01
C LEU A 167 19.94 -9.58 11.40
N ASP A 168 20.24 -9.76 12.69
CA ASP A 168 21.00 -10.90 13.20
C ASP A 168 20.30 -12.24 12.88
N GLU A 169 18.97 -12.28 12.98
CA GLU A 169 18.18 -13.47 12.61
C GLU A 169 18.32 -13.88 11.12
N PHE A 170 18.68 -12.95 10.23
CA PHE A 170 19.01 -13.28 8.84
C PHE A 170 20.46 -13.74 8.69
N ARG A 171 21.40 -13.24 9.51
CA ARG A 171 22.82 -13.61 9.45
C ARG A 171 23.06 -15.10 9.75
N GLU A 172 22.16 -15.75 10.47
CA GLU A 172 22.23 -17.17 10.81
C GLU A 172 21.74 -18.11 9.69
N ARG A 173 21.29 -17.58 8.54
CA ARG A 173 20.69 -18.34 7.45
C ARG A 173 21.67 -18.67 6.33
N ASP A 174 21.23 -19.52 5.42
CA ASP A 174 21.87 -19.65 4.12
C ASP A 174 21.51 -18.41 3.28
N LEU A 175 22.54 -17.66 2.87
CA LEU A 175 22.40 -16.32 2.30
C LEU A 175 23.06 -16.26 0.93
N SER A 176 22.40 -15.56 0.01
CA SER A 176 23.04 -15.14 -1.23
C SER A 176 24.19 -14.17 -0.95
N ASP A 177 25.07 -13.99 -1.94
CA ASP A 177 26.18 -13.03 -1.83
C ASP A 177 25.66 -11.60 -1.66
N GLU A 178 24.55 -11.26 -2.34
CA GLU A 178 23.90 -9.95 -2.21
C GLU A 178 23.32 -9.75 -0.80
N GLU A 179 22.66 -10.75 -0.23
CA GLU A 179 22.11 -10.68 1.12
C GLU A 179 23.22 -10.52 2.16
N ARG A 180 24.32 -11.26 2.01
CA ARG A 180 25.50 -11.16 2.88
C ARG A 180 26.13 -9.78 2.81
N ALA A 181 26.34 -9.25 1.60
CA ALA A 181 26.88 -7.91 1.41
C ALA A 181 25.95 -6.83 2.00
N PHE A 182 24.63 -6.99 1.81
CA PHE A 182 23.62 -6.08 2.34
C PHE A 182 23.62 -6.03 3.88
N LEU A 183 23.73 -7.19 4.53
CA LEU A 183 23.76 -7.32 5.98
C LEU A 183 25.07 -6.80 6.60
N ALA A 184 26.21 -7.03 5.93
CA ALA A 184 27.51 -6.53 6.35
C ALA A 184 27.57 -4.99 6.28
N ALA A 185 27.01 -4.39 5.22
CA ALA A 185 26.95 -2.94 5.07
C ALA A 185 26.11 -2.24 6.17
N ARG A 186 25.23 -2.98 6.87
CA ARG A 186 24.28 -2.46 7.87
C ARG A 186 24.64 -2.82 9.30
N GLU A 187 25.82 -3.38 9.54
CA GLU A 187 26.24 -3.76 10.89
C GLU A 187 26.38 -2.53 11.78
N GLY A 188 25.61 -2.49 12.87
CA GLY A 188 25.63 -1.38 13.84
C GLY A 188 24.97 -0.08 13.39
N GLU A 189 24.39 -0.03 12.18
CA GLU A 189 23.63 1.13 11.69
C GLU A 189 22.31 1.32 12.44
N ASP A 190 21.86 2.57 12.50
CA ASP A 190 20.51 2.92 12.93
C ASP A 190 19.44 2.44 11.92
N PRO A 191 18.18 2.24 12.37
CA PRO A 191 17.09 2.00 11.44
C PRO A 191 16.97 3.15 10.44
N PRO A 192 16.57 2.86 9.17
CA PRO A 192 16.46 3.89 8.15
C PRO A 192 15.35 4.91 8.49
N ASP A 193 15.43 6.10 7.90
CA ASP A 193 14.35 7.07 7.98
C ASP A 193 13.04 6.52 7.39
N VAL A 194 11.91 6.99 7.94
CA VAL A 194 10.59 6.63 7.42
C VAL A 194 10.36 7.41 6.12
N VAL A 195 9.94 6.71 5.06
CA VAL A 195 9.54 7.37 3.81
C VAL A 195 8.26 8.16 4.06
N GLY A 196 8.22 9.39 3.55
CA GLY A 196 7.03 10.22 3.63
C GLY A 196 5.86 9.61 2.86
N LEU A 197 4.65 10.07 3.21
CA LEU A 197 3.44 9.74 2.46
C LEU A 197 3.63 10.12 0.98
N PRO A 198 3.40 9.20 0.03
CA PRO A 198 3.40 9.59 -1.38
C PRO A 198 2.24 10.56 -1.65
N ALA A 199 2.46 11.53 -2.55
CA ALA A 199 1.39 12.38 -3.05
C ALA A 199 0.31 11.51 -3.71
N VAL A 200 -0.94 11.76 -3.35
CA VAL A 200 -2.09 11.05 -3.91
C VAL A 200 -2.69 11.94 -5.00
N ASP A 201 -2.37 11.66 -6.25
CA ASP A 201 -2.99 12.35 -7.39
C ASP A 201 -4.41 11.79 -7.56
N GLY A 202 -5.42 12.43 -6.95
CA GLY A 202 -6.80 11.97 -7.13
C GLY A 202 -7.84 12.42 -6.11
N GLU A 203 -7.44 12.97 -4.97
CA GLU A 203 -8.40 13.70 -4.11
C GLU A 203 -8.61 15.09 -4.72
N ARG A 204 -9.47 15.16 -5.75
CA ARG A 204 -10.22 16.39 -5.99
C ARG A 204 -11.07 16.57 -4.75
N GLU A 205 -10.57 17.37 -3.82
CA GLU A 205 -11.39 17.94 -2.76
C GLU A 205 -12.60 18.56 -3.43
N ASP A 206 -13.76 17.96 -3.19
CA ASP A 206 -15.06 18.53 -3.51
C ASP A 206 -15.34 19.67 -2.50
N GLU A 207 -14.43 20.66 -2.43
CA GLU A 207 -14.67 21.93 -1.75
C GLU A 207 -15.44 22.85 -2.71
N SER A 208 -16.64 22.44 -3.11
CA SER A 208 -17.50 23.34 -3.89
C SER A 208 -19.00 23.22 -3.62
N ASP A 209 -19.44 22.88 -2.40
CA ASP A 209 -20.88 23.01 -2.11
C ASP A 209 -21.31 23.48 -0.70
N THR A 210 -20.44 24.14 0.07
CA THR A 210 -20.85 24.74 1.37
C THR A 210 -20.83 26.27 1.42
N THR A 211 -20.51 26.95 0.31
CA THR A 211 -20.50 28.45 0.26
C THR A 211 -21.56 29.05 -0.67
N ARG A 212 -22.51 28.25 -1.20
CA ARG A 212 -23.61 28.77 -2.04
C ARG A 212 -24.93 29.04 -1.33
N GLU A 213 -25.14 28.56 -0.11
CA GLU A 213 -26.41 28.79 0.62
C GLU A 213 -26.45 30.02 1.54
N LEU A 214 -25.33 30.69 1.80
CA LEU A 214 -25.31 31.89 2.68
C LEU A 214 -25.39 33.24 1.93
N LYS A 215 -25.25 33.26 0.60
CA LYS A 215 -25.37 34.51 -0.21
C LYS A 215 -26.75 34.71 -0.88
N ALA A 216 -27.68 33.76 -0.74
CA ALA A 216 -29.01 33.87 -1.35
C ALA A 216 -30.09 34.47 -0.42
N ARG A 217 -29.77 34.78 0.85
CA ARG A 217 -30.75 35.29 1.82
C ARG A 217 -30.64 36.78 2.17
N ASP A 218 -29.59 37.47 1.72
CA ASP A 218 -29.29 38.85 2.15
C ASP A 218 -29.56 39.93 1.07
N GLY A 219 -30.42 39.61 0.10
CA GLY A 219 -30.56 40.40 -1.13
C GLY A 219 -32.00 40.74 -1.53
N ARG A 220 -32.92 41.03 -0.60
CA ARG A 220 -34.12 41.85 -0.87
C ARG A 220 -34.96 42.11 0.39
N SER A 221 -34.79 43.27 0.98
CA SER A 221 -35.90 44.05 1.56
C SER A 221 -35.36 45.39 2.04
N GLU A 222 -35.70 46.46 1.32
CA GLU A 222 -35.98 47.80 1.83
C GLU A 222 -36.43 48.66 0.64
N ASP A 223 -37.72 48.56 0.32
CA ASP A 223 -38.45 49.53 -0.49
C ASP A 223 -38.90 50.63 0.47
N ASP A 224 -38.23 51.76 0.39
CA ASP A 224 -38.37 52.89 1.30
C ASP A 224 -39.53 53.81 0.87
N GLY A 225 -40.50 53.97 1.76
CA GLY A 225 -41.17 55.25 2.02
C GLY A 225 -42.11 55.82 0.95
N LYS A 226 -43.35 55.30 0.86
CA LYS A 226 -44.51 56.11 0.43
C LYS A 226 -45.24 56.71 1.63
N ARG A 227 -45.21 58.06 1.65
CA ARG A 227 -45.85 58.99 2.56
C ARG A 227 -47.35 58.71 2.78
N GLY A 228 -47.78 58.87 4.03
CA GLY A 228 -49.16 59.07 4.47
C GLY A 228 -49.29 60.34 5.35
N PRO A 229 -50.52 60.81 5.65
CA PRO A 229 -50.95 62.22 5.52
C PRO A 229 -51.13 62.88 6.92
N PRO A 230 -51.97 63.93 7.20
CA PRO A 230 -53.21 64.43 6.59
C PRO A 230 -53.08 65.64 5.63
#